data_AF-A0A2G0WHA1-F1
#
_entry.id   AF-A0A2G0WHA1-F1
#
_cell.length_a   1.000
_cell.length_b   1.000
_cell.length_c   1.000
_cell.angle_alpha   90.00
_cell.angle_beta   90.00
_cell.angle_gamma   90.00
#
_symmetry.space_group_name_H-M   'P 1'
#
loop_
_entity.id
_entity.type
_entity.pdbx_description
1 polymer ?
#
loop_
_entity_poly.entity_id
_entity_poly.type
_entity_poly.pdbx_seq_one_letter_code
_entity_poly.pdbx_strand_id
1 'polypeptide(L)'
;MTDYIELQKAAEYAAQDTIKFADESEEMRALQQFHEEVDPETVLALIAENERLERLALDSVNGEYAANMDLESVCAERDQLRAEVAGLKTGYEAYGRVNAELKAECEALRKYGEEFAVLAERRREEADALRKDSESYRLLSFCHGQGTLQLVRSHHELCAEIRRLKILAGEPVPPTPEEFIGPSPEGPTARIRRKLAAMGKGEQS
;
A
#
# COMPACT_ATOMS: atom_id res chain seq x y z
N MET A 1 49.82 -23.06 57.49
CA MET A 1 48.64 -23.75 58.05
C MET A 1 49.16 -24.53 59.23
N THR A 2 49.04 -23.98 60.42
CA THR A 2 49.39 -24.66 61.67
C THR A 2 48.46 -25.85 61.81
N ASP A 3 49.02 -27.03 62.03
CA ASP A 3 48.24 -28.25 62.14
C ASP A 3 47.76 -28.39 63.58
N TYR A 4 46.48 -28.10 63.83
CA TYR A 4 45.89 -28.04 65.18
C TYR A 4 45.46 -29.43 65.71
N ILE A 5 45.95 -30.51 65.09
CA ILE A 5 45.59 -31.89 65.42
C ILE A 5 45.90 -32.24 66.89
N GLU A 6 47.06 -31.83 67.43
CA GLU A 6 47.41 -32.13 68.84
C GLU A 6 46.50 -31.40 69.82
N LEU A 7 46.22 -30.11 69.58
CA LEU A 7 45.27 -29.31 70.36
C LEU A 7 43.84 -29.89 70.31
N GLN A 8 43.41 -30.38 69.15
CA GLN A 8 42.13 -31.05 68.97
C GLN A 8 42.05 -32.33 69.81
N LYS A 9 43.09 -33.18 69.76
CA LYS A 9 43.14 -34.41 70.57
C LYS A 9 43.10 -34.11 72.07
N ALA A 10 43.84 -33.10 72.54
CA ALA A 10 43.83 -32.69 73.94
C ALA A 10 42.46 -32.14 74.37
N ALA A 11 41.82 -31.32 73.53
CA ALA A 11 40.46 -30.81 73.77
C ALA A 11 39.40 -31.93 73.81
N GLU A 12 39.46 -32.86 72.86
CA GLU A 12 38.55 -34.01 72.80
C GLU A 12 38.73 -34.95 74.00
N TYR A 13 39.97 -35.13 74.48
CA TYR A 13 40.26 -35.95 75.66
C TYR A 13 39.76 -35.28 76.95
N ALA A 14 39.97 -33.97 77.10
CA ALA A 14 39.47 -33.20 78.25
C ALA A 14 37.92 -33.06 78.26
N ALA A 15 37.28 -33.10 77.09
CA ALA A 15 35.82 -33.04 76.96
C ALA A 15 35.11 -34.39 77.19
N GLN A 16 35.85 -35.49 77.42
CA GLN A 16 35.23 -36.77 77.76
C GLN A 16 34.53 -36.66 79.11
N ASP A 17 33.29 -37.16 79.15
CA ASP A 17 32.40 -37.11 80.31
C ASP A 17 33.10 -37.60 81.58
N THR A 18 33.01 -36.84 82.69
CA THR A 18 33.75 -37.10 83.94
C THR A 18 33.47 -38.48 84.55
N ILE A 19 32.40 -39.12 84.09
CA ILE A 19 31.99 -40.50 84.39
C ILE A 19 33.03 -41.54 83.92
N LYS A 20 33.93 -41.21 82.98
CA LYS A 20 34.94 -42.14 82.45
C LYS A 20 36.33 -42.04 83.09
N PHE A 21 36.63 -41.03 83.90
CA PHE A 21 37.92 -40.97 84.59
C PHE A 21 37.90 -41.94 85.78
N ALA A 22 38.97 -42.72 85.93
CA ALA A 22 39.04 -43.75 86.97
C ALA A 22 39.25 -43.15 88.38
N ASP A 23 39.84 -41.95 88.47
CA ASP A 23 39.99 -41.16 89.69
C ASP A 23 40.14 -39.64 89.41
N GLU A 24 39.95 -38.81 90.44
CA GLU A 24 40.06 -37.33 90.38
C GLU A 24 41.48 -36.85 89.99
N SER A 25 42.50 -37.70 90.15
CA SER A 25 43.90 -37.34 89.87
C SER A 25 44.23 -37.41 88.37
N GLU A 26 43.61 -38.35 87.65
CA GLU A 26 43.69 -38.46 86.20
C GLU A 26 42.97 -37.31 85.51
N GLU A 27 41.80 -36.91 86.04
CA GLU A 27 41.06 -35.71 85.59
C GLU A 27 41.91 -34.44 85.75
N MET A 28 42.54 -34.24 86.92
CA MET A 28 43.42 -33.09 87.17
C MET A 28 44.64 -33.08 86.26
N ARG A 29 45.22 -34.25 85.94
CA ARG A 29 46.36 -34.34 85.03
C ARG A 29 45.95 -34.01 83.59
N ALA A 30 44.79 -34.48 83.14
CA ALA A 30 44.24 -34.18 81.83
C ALA A 30 43.91 -32.69 81.66
N LEU A 31 43.28 -32.08 82.67
CA LEU A 31 43.00 -30.64 82.72
C LEU A 31 44.29 -29.81 82.71
N GLN A 32 45.29 -30.21 83.48
CA GLN A 32 46.56 -29.51 83.52
C GLN A 32 47.31 -29.61 82.20
N GLN A 33 47.33 -30.79 81.56
CA GLN A 33 47.92 -30.96 80.24
C GLN A 33 47.19 -30.11 79.18
N PHE A 34 45.86 -30.06 79.23
CA PHE A 34 45.07 -29.17 78.38
C PHE A 34 45.42 -27.70 78.60
N HIS A 35 45.57 -27.25 79.85
CA HIS A 35 45.98 -25.87 80.15
C HIS A 35 47.43 -25.55 79.75
N GLU A 36 48.32 -26.54 79.73
CA GLU A 36 49.70 -26.39 79.24
C GLU A 36 49.75 -26.30 77.71
N GLU A 37 48.88 -27.02 77.00
CA GLU A 37 48.82 -27.00 75.53
C GLU A 37 47.94 -25.87 74.97
N VAL A 38 46.96 -25.40 75.74
CA VAL A 38 46.03 -24.33 75.36
C VAL A 38 46.53 -23.00 75.92
N ASP A 39 47.53 -22.45 75.24
CA ASP A 39 47.95 -21.08 75.46
C ASP A 39 46.80 -20.12 75.07
N PRO A 40 46.45 -19.11 75.90
CA PRO A 40 45.59 -18.00 75.49
C PRO A 40 45.92 -17.41 74.12
N GLU A 41 47.19 -17.37 73.72
CA GLU A 41 47.61 -16.93 72.38
C GLU A 41 47.06 -17.83 71.27
N THR A 42 47.04 -19.15 71.47
CA THR A 42 46.51 -20.14 70.52
C THR A 42 45.00 -19.97 70.33
N VAL A 43 44.26 -19.74 71.43
CA VAL A 43 42.81 -19.49 71.37
C VAL A 43 42.51 -18.19 70.61
N LEU A 44 43.25 -17.11 70.89
CA LEU A 44 43.09 -15.84 70.17
C LEU A 44 43.42 -15.98 68.68
N ALA A 45 44.44 -16.78 68.33
CA ALA A 45 44.77 -17.07 66.94
C ALA A 45 43.64 -17.82 66.22
N LEU A 46 43.03 -18.81 66.87
CA LEU A 46 41.87 -19.54 66.32
C LEU A 46 40.63 -18.65 66.16
N ILE A 47 40.36 -17.76 67.12
CA ILE A 47 39.28 -16.77 67.01
C ILE A 47 39.52 -15.85 65.81
N ALA A 48 40.73 -15.30 65.67
CA ALA A 48 41.07 -14.42 64.55
C ALA A 48 40.98 -15.14 63.19
N GLU A 49 41.37 -16.41 63.12
CA GLU A 49 41.25 -17.22 61.91
C GLU A 49 39.79 -17.54 61.58
N ASN A 50 38.96 -17.86 62.56
CA ASN A 50 37.52 -18.05 62.36
C ASN A 50 36.85 -16.77 61.84
N GLU A 51 37.14 -15.61 62.43
CA GLU A 51 36.63 -14.32 61.94
C GLU A 51 37.10 -14.00 60.52
N ARG A 52 38.30 -14.44 60.13
CA ARG A 52 38.83 -14.30 58.77
C ARG A 52 38.10 -15.22 57.79
N LEU A 53 37.87 -16.48 58.18
CA LEU A 53 37.14 -17.47 57.39
C LEU A 53 35.67 -17.09 57.22
N GLU A 54 35.01 -16.59 58.27
CA GLU A 54 33.65 -16.07 58.20
C GLU A 54 33.54 -14.90 57.22
N ARG A 55 34.49 -13.95 57.26
CA ARG A 55 34.56 -12.85 56.29
C ARG A 55 34.72 -13.36 54.85
N LEU A 56 35.63 -14.30 54.62
CA LEU A 56 35.83 -14.89 53.30
C LEU A 56 34.60 -15.66 52.80
N ALA A 57 33.94 -16.42 53.67
CA ALA A 57 32.71 -17.12 53.33
C ALA A 57 31.59 -16.14 52.98
N LEU A 58 31.44 -15.06 53.75
CA LEU A 58 30.46 -14.01 53.49
C LEU A 58 30.75 -13.29 52.16
N ASP A 59 32.01 -12.94 51.89
CA ASP A 59 32.43 -12.31 50.63
C ASP A 59 32.20 -13.24 49.43
N SER A 60 32.48 -14.54 49.57
CA SER A 60 32.22 -15.55 48.54
C SER A 60 30.73 -15.66 48.22
N VAL A 61 29.88 -15.75 49.26
CA VAL A 61 28.42 -15.85 49.10
C VAL A 61 27.86 -14.57 48.48
N ASN A 62 28.28 -13.39 48.96
CA ASN A 62 27.85 -12.12 48.39
C ASN A 62 28.28 -11.97 46.92
N GLY A 63 29.48 -12.44 46.56
CA GLY A 63 29.96 -12.45 45.18
C GLY A 63 29.11 -13.35 44.27
N GLU A 64 28.75 -14.55 44.73
CA GLU A 64 27.85 -15.46 43.98
C GLU A 64 26.45 -14.87 43.81
N TYR A 65 25.87 -14.26 44.85
CA TYR A 65 24.58 -13.60 44.75
C TYR A 65 24.60 -12.43 43.74
N ALA A 66 25.64 -11.60 43.77
CA ALA A 66 25.79 -10.50 42.81
C ALA A 66 25.90 -11.03 41.37
N ALA A 67 26.73 -12.05 41.13
CA ALA A 67 26.89 -12.65 39.80
C ALA A 67 25.60 -13.31 39.29
N ASN A 68 24.82 -13.96 40.16
CA ASN A 68 23.53 -14.54 39.80
C ASN A 68 22.50 -13.47 39.43
N MET A 69 22.48 -12.35 40.16
CA MET A 69 21.58 -11.24 39.87
C MET A 69 21.88 -10.61 38.50
N ASP A 70 23.16 -10.44 38.16
CA ASP A 70 23.59 -9.95 36.85
C ASP A 70 23.19 -10.93 35.73
N LEU A 71 23.32 -12.24 35.97
CA LEU A 71 22.95 -13.26 35.01
C LEU A 71 21.44 -13.27 34.71
N GLU A 72 20.60 -13.09 35.74
CA GLU A 72 19.15 -12.95 35.57
C GLU A 72 18.80 -11.73 34.73
N SER A 73 19.44 -10.58 34.99
CA SER A 73 19.24 -9.37 34.19
C SER A 73 19.63 -9.58 32.72
N VAL A 74 20.79 -10.18 32.47
CA VAL A 74 21.25 -10.47 31.11
C VAL A 74 20.31 -11.46 30.40
N CYS A 75 19.77 -12.45 31.12
CA CYS A 75 18.79 -13.38 30.54
C CYS A 75 17.48 -12.67 30.18
N ALA A 76 16.99 -11.78 31.05
CA ALA A 76 15.81 -10.98 30.77
C ALA A 76 15.99 -10.08 29.54
N GLU A 77 17.13 -9.38 29.43
CA GLU A 77 17.46 -8.56 28.26
C GLU A 77 17.55 -9.40 26.99
N ARG A 78 18.21 -10.55 27.04
CA ARG A 78 18.30 -11.47 25.90
C ARG A 78 16.92 -11.89 25.41
N ASP A 79 16.02 -12.24 26.34
CA ASP A 79 14.69 -12.72 25.99
C ASP A 79 13.81 -11.58 25.43
N GLN A 80 13.96 -10.37 25.96
CA GLN A 80 13.36 -9.16 25.38
C GLN A 80 13.87 -8.92 23.95
N LEU A 81 15.18 -8.92 23.73
CA LEU A 81 15.76 -8.71 22.40
C LEU A 81 15.34 -9.80 21.41
N ARG A 82 15.20 -11.05 21.84
CA ARG A 82 14.67 -12.13 21.01
C ARG A 82 13.22 -11.88 20.60
N ALA A 83 12.39 -11.39 21.52
CA ALA A 83 11.01 -11.02 21.22
C ALA A 83 10.94 -9.85 20.24
N GLU A 84 11.77 -8.81 20.42
CA GLU A 84 11.86 -7.68 19.50
C GLU A 84 12.33 -8.10 18.09
N VAL A 85 13.35 -8.95 17.99
CA VAL A 85 13.83 -9.50 16.71
C VAL A 85 12.75 -10.33 16.03
N ALA A 86 11.98 -11.13 16.78
CA ALA A 86 10.86 -11.89 16.22
C ALA A 86 9.76 -10.95 15.69
N GLY A 87 9.41 -9.91 16.44
CA GLY A 87 8.45 -8.88 16.02
C GLY A 87 8.91 -8.10 14.79
N LEU A 88 10.19 -7.74 14.71
CA LEU A 88 10.75 -7.08 13.53
C LEU A 88 10.70 -7.99 12.30
N LYS A 89 11.05 -9.26 12.43
CA LYS A 89 10.99 -10.22 11.31
C LYS A 89 9.58 -10.36 10.76
N THR A 90 8.58 -10.54 11.61
CA THR A 90 7.18 -10.64 11.17
C THR A 90 6.69 -9.32 10.54
N GLY A 91 7.11 -8.19 11.08
CA GLY A 91 6.87 -6.87 10.49
C GLY A 91 7.45 -6.76 9.08
N TYR A 92 8.73 -7.12 8.88
CA TYR A 92 9.39 -7.10 7.57
C TYR A 92 8.72 -8.03 6.56
N GLU A 93 8.28 -9.22 6.98
CA GLU A 93 7.53 -10.13 6.11
C GLU A 93 6.18 -9.55 5.68
N ALA A 94 5.46 -8.90 6.60
CA ALA A 94 4.20 -8.22 6.29
C ALA A 94 4.43 -7.07 5.28
N TYR A 95 5.44 -6.23 5.50
CA TYR A 95 5.84 -5.19 4.53
C TYR A 95 6.22 -5.78 3.18
N GLY A 96 6.90 -6.93 3.16
CA GLY A 96 7.25 -7.66 1.94
C GLY A 96 6.01 -8.06 1.12
N ARG A 97 4.96 -8.55 1.79
CA ARG A 97 3.69 -8.91 1.13
C ARG A 97 2.98 -7.68 0.56
N VAL A 98 2.84 -6.62 1.35
CA VAL A 98 2.22 -5.36 0.88
C VAL A 98 2.97 -4.77 -0.32
N ASN A 99 4.31 -4.79 -0.30
CA ASN A 99 5.10 -4.32 -1.43
C ASN A 99 4.93 -5.18 -2.69
N ALA A 100 4.73 -6.50 -2.53
CA ALA A 100 4.45 -7.38 -3.66
C ALA A 100 3.06 -7.10 -4.26
N GLU A 101 2.06 -6.91 -3.42
CA GLU A 101 0.70 -6.54 -3.84
C GLU A 101 0.67 -5.19 -4.56
N LEU A 102 1.32 -4.16 -3.99
CA LEU A 102 1.41 -2.83 -4.61
C LEU A 102 2.11 -2.87 -5.97
N LYS A 103 3.15 -3.69 -6.12
CA LYS A 103 3.81 -3.91 -7.43
C LYS A 103 2.86 -4.54 -8.44
N ALA A 104 2.11 -5.55 -8.03
CA ALA A 104 1.12 -6.20 -8.89
C ALA A 104 0.00 -5.22 -9.31
N GLU A 105 -0.49 -4.39 -8.39
CA GLU A 105 -1.48 -3.35 -8.68
C GLU A 105 -0.93 -2.30 -9.66
N CYS A 106 0.31 -1.84 -9.45
CA CYS A 106 0.98 -0.91 -10.36
C CYS A 106 1.15 -1.49 -11.78
N GLU A 107 1.46 -2.79 -11.90
CA GLU A 107 1.52 -3.47 -13.19
C GLU A 107 0.15 -3.58 -13.85
N ALA A 108 -0.91 -3.88 -13.08
CA ALA A 108 -2.28 -3.90 -13.59
C ALA A 108 -2.71 -2.52 -14.10
N LEU A 109 -2.45 -1.45 -13.33
CA LEU A 109 -2.74 -0.08 -13.73
C LEU A 109 -1.97 0.34 -14.98
N ARG A 110 -0.73 -0.10 -15.14
CA ARG A 110 0.05 0.15 -16.36
C ARG A 110 -0.63 -0.48 -17.59
N LYS A 111 -1.07 -1.73 -17.48
CA LYS A 111 -1.82 -2.41 -18.57
C LYS A 111 -3.12 -1.68 -18.91
N TYR A 112 -3.89 -1.28 -17.89
CA TYR A 112 -5.11 -0.50 -18.12
C TYR A 112 -4.82 0.84 -18.81
N GLY A 113 -3.73 1.51 -18.45
CA GLY A 113 -3.29 2.74 -19.11
C GLY A 113 -2.95 2.53 -20.59
N GLU A 114 -2.26 1.43 -20.92
CA GLU A 114 -1.93 1.05 -22.30
C GLU A 114 -3.21 0.74 -23.12
N GLU A 115 -4.13 -0.05 -22.56
CA GLU A 115 -5.41 -0.35 -23.20
C GLU A 115 -6.24 0.91 -23.46
N PHE A 116 -6.26 1.84 -22.49
CA PHE A 116 -6.96 3.11 -22.63
C PHE A 116 -6.33 3.99 -23.71
N ALA A 117 -4.99 4.00 -23.82
CA ALA A 117 -4.29 4.74 -24.87
C ALA A 117 -4.67 4.22 -26.27
N VAL A 118 -4.69 2.90 -26.46
CA VAL A 118 -5.12 2.26 -27.73
C VAL A 118 -6.57 2.61 -28.06
N LEU A 119 -7.47 2.57 -27.08
CA LEU A 119 -8.87 2.97 -27.26
C LEU A 119 -8.97 4.45 -27.68
N ALA A 120 -8.20 5.33 -27.05
CA ALA A 120 -8.20 6.75 -27.35
C ALA A 120 -7.71 7.04 -28.77
N GLU A 121 -6.66 6.35 -29.22
CA GLU A 121 -6.17 6.44 -30.60
C GLU A 121 -7.24 5.99 -31.60
N ARG A 122 -7.85 4.83 -31.37
CA ARG A 122 -8.95 4.33 -32.22
C ARG A 122 -10.11 5.31 -32.31
N ARG A 123 -10.50 5.93 -31.18
CA ARG A 123 -11.57 6.94 -31.16
C ARG A 123 -11.19 8.20 -31.93
N ARG A 124 -9.92 8.61 -31.88
CA ARG A 124 -9.42 9.73 -32.69
C ARG A 124 -9.49 9.39 -34.18
N GLU A 125 -9.08 8.19 -34.59
CA GLU A 125 -9.17 7.74 -35.97
C GLU A 125 -10.62 7.69 -36.49
N GLU A 126 -11.54 7.14 -35.68
CA GLU A 126 -12.99 7.10 -35.98
C GLU A 126 -13.54 8.52 -36.18
N ALA A 127 -13.18 9.47 -35.31
CA ALA A 127 -13.60 10.87 -35.43
C ALA A 127 -13.03 11.54 -36.68
N ASP A 128 -11.77 11.29 -37.02
CA ASP A 128 -11.14 11.81 -38.24
C ASP A 128 -11.78 11.23 -39.51
N ALA A 129 -12.16 9.95 -39.50
CA ALA A 129 -12.89 9.32 -40.60
C ALA A 129 -14.26 9.98 -40.80
N LEU A 130 -15.03 10.18 -39.73
CA LEU A 130 -16.34 10.85 -39.78
C LEU A 130 -16.22 12.30 -40.24
N ARG A 131 -15.16 13.01 -39.84
CA ARG A 131 -14.89 14.36 -40.33
C ARG A 131 -14.69 14.37 -41.84
N LYS A 132 -13.83 13.50 -42.38
CA LYS A 132 -13.59 13.38 -43.84
C LYS A 132 -14.85 13.00 -44.62
N ASP A 133 -15.66 12.11 -44.06
CA ASP A 133 -16.94 11.70 -44.65
C ASP A 133 -17.92 12.89 -44.69
N SER A 134 -18.02 13.64 -43.59
CA SER A 134 -18.85 14.86 -43.53
C SER A 134 -18.42 15.93 -44.53
N GLU A 135 -17.11 16.11 -44.74
CA GLU A 135 -16.56 17.02 -45.75
C GLU A 135 -16.89 16.55 -47.17
N SER A 136 -16.84 15.24 -47.41
CA SER A 136 -17.20 14.63 -48.69
C SER A 136 -18.68 14.84 -49.01
N TYR A 137 -19.58 14.63 -48.05
CA TYR A 137 -21.01 14.93 -48.22
C TYR A 137 -21.28 16.42 -48.45
N ARG A 138 -20.55 17.30 -47.75
CA ARG A 138 -20.65 18.74 -47.96
C ARG A 138 -20.27 19.13 -49.39
N LEU A 139 -19.18 18.56 -49.91
CA LEU A 139 -18.74 18.80 -51.28
C LEU A 139 -19.75 18.25 -52.31
N LEU A 140 -20.28 17.04 -52.07
CA LEU A 140 -21.30 16.44 -52.93
C LEU A 140 -22.56 17.30 -52.99
N SER A 141 -23.03 17.77 -51.84
CA SER A 141 -24.17 18.69 -51.74
C SER A 141 -23.92 19.99 -52.49
N PHE A 142 -22.72 20.55 -52.39
CA PHE A 142 -22.32 21.73 -53.14
C PHE A 142 -22.34 21.50 -54.65
N CYS A 143 -21.75 20.40 -55.14
CA CYS A 143 -21.75 20.03 -56.55
C CYS A 143 -23.17 19.81 -57.09
N HIS A 144 -24.04 19.11 -56.35
CA HIS A 144 -25.44 18.93 -56.72
C HIS A 144 -26.19 20.28 -56.76
N GLY A 145 -25.93 21.17 -55.79
CA GLY A 145 -26.46 22.54 -55.79
C GLY A 145 -26.02 23.34 -57.03
N GLN A 146 -24.75 23.26 -57.41
CA GLN A 146 -24.27 23.92 -58.63
C GLN A 146 -24.87 23.32 -59.90
N GLY A 147 -24.98 21.99 -60.00
CA GLY A 147 -25.59 21.31 -61.14
C GLY A 147 -27.06 21.69 -61.33
N THR A 148 -27.82 21.77 -60.24
CA THR A 148 -29.21 22.24 -60.28
C THR A 148 -29.33 23.69 -60.73
N LEU A 149 -28.46 24.59 -60.24
CA LEU A 149 -28.41 25.98 -60.70
C LEU A 149 -28.06 26.10 -62.19
N GLN A 150 -27.11 25.30 -62.68
CA GLN A 150 -26.73 25.31 -64.09
C GLN A 150 -27.87 24.81 -64.98
N LEU A 151 -28.56 23.73 -64.59
CA LEU A 151 -29.73 23.22 -65.30
C LEU A 151 -30.86 24.26 -65.35
N VAL A 152 -31.12 24.95 -64.23
CA VAL A 152 -32.11 26.04 -64.18
C VAL A 152 -31.72 27.18 -65.11
N ARG A 153 -30.44 27.58 -65.18
CA ARG A 153 -29.97 28.60 -66.12
C ARG A 153 -30.18 28.19 -67.58
N SER A 154 -29.74 26.98 -67.96
CA SER A 154 -29.92 26.46 -69.31
C SER A 154 -31.41 26.34 -69.70
N HIS A 155 -32.27 25.99 -68.74
CA HIS A 155 -33.72 26.00 -68.95
C HIS A 155 -34.26 27.42 -69.22
N HIS A 156 -33.80 28.44 -68.48
CA HIS A 156 -34.19 29.83 -68.73
C HIS A 156 -33.71 30.32 -70.10
N GLU A 157 -32.49 30.00 -70.50
CA GLU A 157 -31.93 30.34 -71.82
C GLU A 157 -32.73 29.68 -72.95
N LEU A 158 -33.04 28.39 -72.83
CA LEU A 158 -33.86 27.66 -73.81
C LEU A 158 -35.26 28.27 -73.91
N CYS A 159 -35.90 28.58 -72.78
CA CYS A 159 -37.21 29.23 -72.75
C CYS A 159 -37.18 30.61 -73.43
N ALA A 160 -36.11 31.40 -73.21
CA ALA A 160 -35.92 32.68 -73.86
C ALA A 160 -35.74 32.54 -75.38
N GLU A 161 -34.98 31.53 -75.84
CA GLU A 161 -34.79 31.29 -77.27
C GLU A 161 -36.07 30.78 -77.95
N ILE A 162 -36.80 29.85 -77.30
CA ILE A 162 -38.13 29.42 -77.78
C ILE A 162 -39.06 30.64 -77.90
N ARG A 163 -39.04 31.53 -76.89
CA ARG A 163 -39.82 32.77 -76.91
C ARG A 163 -39.47 33.63 -78.11
N ARG A 164 -38.18 33.85 -78.35
CA ARG A 164 -37.66 34.62 -79.48
C ARG A 164 -38.08 34.03 -80.82
N LEU A 165 -37.96 32.72 -80.99
CA LEU A 165 -38.35 32.00 -82.21
C LEU A 165 -39.86 32.13 -82.47
N LYS A 166 -40.69 32.03 -81.43
CA LYS A 166 -42.14 32.23 -81.55
C LYS A 166 -42.52 33.65 -81.98
N ILE A 167 -41.86 34.68 -81.43
CA ILE A 167 -42.06 36.07 -81.85
C ILE A 167 -41.73 36.23 -83.34
N LEU A 168 -40.60 35.66 -83.79
CA LEU A 168 -40.20 35.71 -85.19
C LEU A 168 -41.18 34.98 -86.12
N ALA A 169 -41.83 33.91 -85.64
CA ALA A 169 -42.85 33.17 -86.36
C ALA A 169 -44.24 33.85 -86.36
N GLY A 170 -44.42 34.96 -85.63
CA GLY A 170 -45.71 35.64 -85.48
C GLY A 170 -46.70 34.90 -84.57
N GLU A 171 -46.24 33.94 -83.77
CA GLU A 171 -47.09 33.24 -82.80
C GLU A 171 -47.36 34.12 -81.57
N PRO A 172 -48.55 34.02 -80.96
CA PRO A 172 -48.82 34.69 -79.70
C PRO A 172 -47.96 34.09 -78.58
N VAL A 173 -47.21 34.96 -77.88
CA VAL A 173 -46.31 34.56 -76.80
C VAL A 173 -46.86 35.05 -75.47
N PRO A 174 -46.96 34.18 -74.44
CA PRO A 174 -47.41 34.61 -73.12
C PRO A 174 -46.43 35.63 -72.50
N PRO A 175 -46.93 36.62 -71.73
CA PRO A 175 -46.10 37.61 -71.05
C PRO A 175 -45.17 36.93 -70.05
N THR A 176 -43.94 37.43 -69.90
CA THR A 176 -43.06 36.96 -68.82
C THR A 176 -43.65 37.31 -67.47
N PRO A 177 -43.24 36.61 -66.40
CA PRO A 177 -43.63 36.96 -65.04
C PRO A 177 -43.36 38.44 -64.68
N GLU A 178 -42.35 39.07 -65.30
CA GLU A 178 -42.02 40.50 -65.13
C GLU A 178 -42.94 41.44 -65.93
N GLU A 179 -43.48 40.98 -67.05
CA GLU A 179 -44.44 41.72 -67.89
C GLU A 179 -45.90 41.56 -67.38
N PHE A 180 -46.12 40.69 -66.39
CA PHE A 180 -47.45 40.41 -65.84
C PHE A 180 -47.90 41.51 -64.87
N ILE A 181 -48.73 42.44 -65.36
CA ILE A 181 -49.37 43.48 -64.55
C ILE A 181 -50.73 42.95 -64.05
N GLY A 182 -50.73 42.17 -62.98
CA GLY A 182 -51.95 41.60 -62.38
C GLY A 182 -51.70 40.95 -61.01
N PRO A 183 -52.75 40.60 -60.24
CA PRO A 183 -52.56 39.89 -58.98
C PRO A 183 -51.80 38.59 -59.26
N SER A 184 -50.62 38.46 -58.62
CA SER A 184 -49.68 37.36 -58.89
C SER A 184 -50.42 36.03 -58.89
N PRO A 185 -50.39 35.28 -60.01
CA PRO A 185 -51.06 33.99 -60.09
C PRO A 185 -50.51 33.10 -58.96
N GLU A 186 -51.41 32.38 -58.30
CA GLU A 186 -51.07 31.60 -57.12
C GLU A 186 -49.78 30.79 -57.31
N GLY A 187 -48.76 31.19 -56.55
CA GLY A 187 -47.40 30.69 -56.73
C GLY A 187 -47.34 29.17 -56.59
N PRO A 188 -46.37 28.51 -57.25
CA PRO A 188 -46.26 27.06 -57.24
C PRO A 188 -46.21 26.48 -55.81
N THR A 189 -45.57 27.17 -54.87
CA THR A 189 -45.52 26.78 -53.45
C THR A 189 -46.91 26.80 -52.78
N ALA A 190 -47.73 27.81 -53.04
CA ALA A 190 -49.09 27.90 -52.51
C ALA A 190 -49.99 26.80 -53.12
N ARG A 191 -49.83 26.55 -54.42
CA ARG A 191 -50.52 25.46 -55.13
C ARG A 191 -50.13 24.08 -54.60
N ILE A 192 -48.85 23.86 -54.30
CA ILE A 192 -48.35 22.60 -53.69
C ILE A 192 -48.87 22.46 -52.26
N ARG A 193 -48.80 23.52 -51.43
CA ARG A 193 -49.37 23.48 -50.06
C ARG A 193 -50.86 23.15 -50.07
N ARG A 194 -51.62 23.74 -50.98
CA ARG A 194 -53.05 23.42 -51.15
C ARG A 194 -53.26 21.95 -51.55
N LYS A 195 -52.46 21.42 -52.48
CA LYS A 195 -52.51 20.00 -52.86
C LYS A 195 -52.13 19.07 -51.70
N LEU A 196 -51.07 19.36 -50.95
CA LEU A 196 -50.66 18.59 -49.77
C LEU A 196 -51.74 18.62 -48.68
N ALA A 197 -52.32 19.80 -48.42
CA ALA A 197 -53.42 19.96 -47.46
C ALA A 197 -54.71 19.23 -47.90
N ALA A 198 -54.94 19.11 -49.21
CA ALA A 198 -56.06 18.33 -49.75
C ALA A 198 -55.82 16.81 -49.63
N MET A 199 -54.58 16.35 -49.83
CA MET A 199 -54.22 14.93 -49.70
C MET A 199 -54.24 14.45 -48.24
N GLY A 200 -53.78 15.27 -47.29
CA GLY A 200 -53.80 14.93 -45.86
C GLY A 200 -55.19 14.84 -45.21
N LYS A 201 -56.26 15.20 -45.94
CA LYS A 201 -57.66 15.06 -45.48
C LYS A 201 -58.36 13.80 -46.01
N GLY A 202 -57.70 13.01 -46.85
CA GLY A 202 -58.27 11.80 -47.46
C GLY A 202 -58.07 10.49 -46.68
N GLU A 203 -57.23 10.46 -45.64
CA GLU A 203 -56.89 9.24 -44.89
C GLU A 203 -57.70 9.05 -43.58
N GLN A 204 -58.69 9.90 -43.32
CA GLN A 204 -59.63 9.73 -42.21
C GLN A 204 -61.07 9.53 -42.73
N SER A 205 -61.33 8.39 -43.37
CA SER A 205 -62.66 7.81 -43.56
C SER A 205 -62.56 6.32 -43.79
#